data_AF-A0A2X1VG00-F1
#
_entry.id   AF-A0A2X1VG00-F1
#
_cell.length_a   1.000
_cell.length_b   1.000
_cell.length_c   1.000
_cell.angle_alpha   90.00
_cell.angle_beta   90.00
_cell.angle_gamma   90.00
#
_symmetry.space_group_name_H-M   'P 1'
#
loop_
_entity.id
_entity.type
_entity.pdbx_description
1 polymer ?
#
loop_
_entity_poly.entity_id
_entity_poly.type
_entity_poly.pdbx_seq_one_letter_code
_entity_poly.pdbx_strand_id
1 'polypeptide(L)'
;MGYGNDIDRQERTTASGINTENLLITDSDTQLLLTGLGPDAMAERVFTNTTTETAAADSGALANRFDADAVQRELAVQVAVSQDFSQNVQTAKNELNKAIDKLEAQYHKGQVSLDEPSLSH
;
A
#
# COMPACT_ATOMS: atom_id res chain seq x y z
N MET A 1 -0.02 48.48 -43.40
CA MET A 1 -0.32 47.14 -43.94
C MET A 1 0.99 46.35 -43.98
N GLY A 2 1.35 45.42 -43.11
CA GLY A 2 0.83 44.92 -41.85
C GLY A 2 1.95 44.02 -41.31
N TYR A 3 2.46 44.35 -40.11
CA TYR A 3 3.54 43.62 -39.43
C TYR A 3 2.98 42.33 -38.81
N GLY A 4 3.71 41.22 -38.89
CA GLY A 4 3.39 39.96 -38.22
C GLY A 4 4.69 39.23 -37.89
N ASN A 5 5.32 39.55 -36.75
CA ASN A 5 5.15 38.93 -35.42
C ASN A 5 5.88 37.58 -35.34
N ASP A 6 7.13 37.63 -34.89
CA ASP A 6 7.86 36.49 -34.33
C ASP A 6 7.04 35.95 -33.15
N ILE A 7 6.57 34.70 -33.27
CA ILE A 7 5.95 33.98 -32.17
C ILE A 7 7.05 33.16 -31.51
N ASP A 8 7.86 33.81 -30.70
CA ASP A 8 8.66 33.13 -29.68
C ASP A 8 7.70 32.70 -28.57
N ARG A 9 7.13 31.50 -28.73
CA ARG A 9 6.33 30.84 -27.69
C ARG A 9 7.27 30.35 -26.58
N GLN A 10 7.61 31.23 -25.65
CA GLN A 10 8.14 30.83 -24.35
C GLN A 10 6.97 30.45 -23.44
N GLU A 11 6.59 29.17 -23.45
CA GLU A 11 5.83 28.59 -22.34
C GLU A 11 6.76 28.50 -21.12
N ARG A 12 6.88 29.61 -20.38
CA ARG A 12 7.37 29.54 -19.00
C ARG A 12 6.20 29.12 -18.14
N THR A 13 6.11 27.83 -17.85
CA THR A 13 5.37 27.36 -16.69
C THR A 13 6.05 28.01 -15.48
N THR A 14 5.48 29.08 -14.94
CA THR A 14 5.98 29.65 -13.68
C THR A 14 5.68 28.63 -12.60
N ALA A 15 6.69 27.85 -12.22
CA ALA A 15 6.71 27.00 -11.02
C ALA A 15 6.79 27.89 -9.77
N SER A 16 5.94 28.91 -9.69
CA SER A 16 5.96 29.84 -8.57
C SER A 16 5.31 29.14 -7.39
N GLY A 17 6.16 28.70 -6.46
CA GLY A 17 5.75 28.56 -5.07
C GLY A 17 5.00 29.81 -4.62
N ILE A 18 4.06 29.64 -3.69
CA ILE A 18 3.21 30.70 -3.16
C ILE A 18 4.08 31.58 -2.24
N ASN A 19 4.99 32.35 -2.83
CA ASN A 19 5.80 33.34 -2.15
C ASN A 19 5.09 34.69 -2.23
N THR A 20 4.95 35.34 -1.09
CA THR A 20 4.21 36.59 -0.89
C THR A 20 5.12 37.82 -0.81
N GLU A 21 6.38 37.73 -1.26
CA GLU A 21 7.37 38.82 -1.20
C GLU A 21 6.92 40.07 -1.99
N ASN A 22 6.07 39.93 -3.01
CA ASN A 22 5.60 41.03 -3.86
C ASN A 22 4.17 41.51 -3.53
N LEU A 23 3.71 41.40 -2.28
CA LEU A 23 2.37 41.89 -1.90
C LEU A 23 2.30 43.43 -1.85
N LEU A 24 1.31 43.99 -2.54
CA LEU A 24 0.98 45.42 -2.49
C LEU A 24 -0.18 45.66 -1.52
N ILE A 25 0.04 46.54 -0.53
CA ILE A 25 -1.01 46.96 0.41
C ILE A 25 -1.67 48.23 -0.13
N THR A 26 -2.91 48.10 -0.63
CA THR A 26 -3.62 49.15 -1.36
C THR A 26 -4.07 50.33 -0.49
N ASP A 27 -4.34 50.11 0.79
CA ASP A 27 -4.75 51.15 1.75
C ASP A 27 -4.05 50.92 3.10
N SER A 28 -2.97 51.67 3.32
CA SER A 28 -2.08 51.51 4.47
C SER A 28 -2.66 52.07 5.77
N ASP A 29 -3.45 53.14 5.69
CA ASP A 29 -4.02 53.82 6.86
C ASP A 29 -5.18 53.01 7.44
N THR A 30 -6.05 52.48 6.58
CA THR A 30 -7.14 51.59 6.99
C THR A 30 -6.59 50.28 7.55
N GLN A 31 -5.51 49.74 6.99
CA GLN A 31 -4.83 48.54 7.50
C GLN A 31 -4.26 48.75 8.90
N LEU A 32 -3.58 49.88 9.13
CA LEU A 32 -3.04 50.24 10.45
C LEU A 32 -4.15 50.44 11.48
N LEU A 33 -5.26 51.07 11.10
CA LEU A 33 -6.40 51.28 11.99
C LEU A 33 -7.07 49.95 12.39
N LEU A 34 -7.23 49.02 11.45
CA LEU A 34 -7.92 47.75 11.67
C LEU A 34 -7.05 46.68 12.33
N THR A 35 -5.74 46.67 12.07
CA THR A 35 -4.84 45.60 12.54
C THR A 35 -3.77 46.07 13.51
N GLY A 36 -3.58 47.39 13.68
CA GLY A 36 -2.52 47.96 14.49
C GLY A 36 -1.12 47.78 13.88
N LEU A 37 -1.02 47.27 12.66
CA LEU A 37 0.24 46.96 11.98
C LEU A 37 0.37 47.81 10.70
N GLY A 38 1.55 48.41 10.54
CA GLY A 38 1.90 49.13 9.31
C GLY A 38 2.18 48.19 8.14
N PRO A 39 2.36 48.72 6.92
CA PRO A 39 2.51 47.93 5.70
C PRO A 39 3.66 46.93 5.76
N ASP A 40 4.84 47.36 6.19
CA ASP A 40 6.05 46.52 6.24
C ASP A 40 5.90 45.37 7.24
N ALA A 41 5.32 45.64 8.41
CA ALA A 41 5.07 44.63 9.43
C ALA A 41 3.98 43.63 9.00
N MET A 42 2.99 44.07 8.23
CA MET A 42 2.00 43.19 7.63
C MET A 42 2.62 42.30 6.56
N ALA A 43 3.47 42.88 5.68
CA ALA A 43 4.18 42.13 4.63
C ALA A 43 5.06 41.02 5.22
N GLU A 44 5.78 41.30 6.31
CA GLU A 44 6.55 40.30 7.04
C GLU A 44 5.66 39.21 7.67
N ARG A 45 4.49 39.59 8.20
CA ARG A 45 3.57 38.65 8.86
C ARG A 45 2.88 37.69 7.89
N VAL A 46 2.63 38.11 6.67
CA VAL A 46 2.01 37.28 5.62
C VAL A 46 3.04 36.63 4.71
N PHE A 47 4.33 36.85 4.97
CA PHE A 47 5.43 36.22 4.25
C PHE A 47 5.38 34.69 4.43
N THR A 48 5.27 33.97 3.33
CA THR A 48 5.36 32.51 3.29
C THR A 48 6.60 32.09 2.51
N ASN A 49 7.52 31.39 3.17
CA ASN A 49 8.73 30.82 2.55
C ASN A 49 8.46 29.50 1.80
N THR A 50 7.20 29.15 1.56
CA THR A 50 6.84 27.87 0.95
C THR A 50 7.10 27.92 -0.55
N THR A 51 8.22 27.34 -0.97
CA THR A 51 8.53 27.10 -2.38
C THR A 51 7.99 25.74 -2.82
N THR A 52 7.93 25.48 -4.13
CA THR A 52 7.58 24.16 -4.66
C THR A 52 8.54 23.08 -4.13
N GLU A 53 9.80 23.40 -3.85
CA GLU A 53 10.78 22.46 -3.28
C GLU A 53 10.49 22.12 -1.82
N THR A 54 10.04 23.09 -1.00
CA THR A 54 9.68 22.82 0.40
C THR A 54 8.33 22.14 0.53
N ALA A 55 7.38 22.41 -0.38
CA ALA A 55 6.09 21.73 -0.42
C ALA A 55 6.23 20.21 -0.61
N ALA A 56 7.23 19.75 -1.37
CA ALA A 56 7.52 18.32 -1.53
C ALA A 56 7.98 17.68 -0.21
N ALA A 57 8.82 18.38 0.56
CA ALA A 57 9.29 17.92 1.87
C ALA A 57 8.17 17.91 2.93
N ASP A 58 7.27 18.91 2.90
CA ASP A 58 6.14 19.03 3.83
C ASP A 58 4.93 18.16 3.45
N SER A 59 4.89 17.62 2.23
CA SER A 59 3.75 16.83 1.72
C SER A 59 3.57 15.47 2.39
N GLY A 60 4.51 15.03 3.23
CA GLY A 60 4.43 13.72 3.89
C GLY A 60 4.29 12.57 2.89
N ALA A 61 4.97 12.67 1.75
CA ALA A 61 4.84 11.73 0.63
C ALA A 61 4.83 10.27 1.13
N LEU A 62 3.78 9.53 0.78
CA LEU A 62 3.60 8.11 1.11
C LEU A 62 4.82 7.32 0.60
N ALA A 63 5.77 7.03 1.49
CA ALA A 63 6.88 6.15 1.18
C ALA A 63 6.31 4.75 0.90
N ASN A 64 6.37 4.33 -0.36
CA ASN A 64 5.96 2.99 -0.75
C ASN A 64 6.92 1.98 -0.15
N ARG A 65 6.41 1.17 0.78
CA ARG A 65 7.12 0.12 1.52
C ARG A 65 6.79 -1.29 1.00
N PHE A 66 6.24 -1.38 -0.21
CA PHE A 66 5.92 -2.65 -0.85
C PHE A 66 7.19 -3.33 -1.38
N ASP A 67 7.58 -4.42 -0.73
CA ASP A 67 8.65 -5.31 -1.20
C ASP A 67 8.02 -6.50 -1.94
N ALA A 68 7.99 -6.40 -3.26
CA ALA A 68 7.42 -7.42 -4.13
C ALA A 68 8.16 -8.76 -4.00
N ASP A 69 9.47 -8.74 -3.79
CA ASP A 69 10.27 -9.96 -3.70
C ASP A 69 10.03 -10.68 -2.37
N ALA A 70 9.88 -9.93 -1.27
CA ALA A 70 9.49 -10.51 0.01
C ALA A 70 8.10 -11.15 -0.05
N VAL A 71 7.13 -10.47 -0.65
CA VAL A 71 5.77 -11.00 -0.85
C VAL A 71 5.79 -12.25 -1.72
N GLN A 72 6.56 -12.24 -2.82
CA GLN A 72 6.66 -13.38 -3.73
C GLN A 72 7.29 -14.61 -3.06
N ARG A 73 8.32 -14.42 -2.22
CA ARG A 73 8.95 -15.52 -1.45
C ARG A 73 7.96 -16.16 -0.48
N GLU A 74 7.24 -15.34 0.28
CA GLU A 74 6.23 -15.84 1.22
C GLU A 74 5.12 -16.61 0.49
N LEU A 75 4.65 -16.08 -0.65
CA LEU A 75 3.65 -16.76 -1.46
C LEU A 75 4.15 -18.11 -2.00
N ALA A 76 5.41 -18.17 -2.47
CA ALA A 76 6.00 -19.41 -2.96
C ALA A 76 6.07 -20.48 -1.86
N VAL A 77 6.41 -20.10 -0.62
CA VAL A 77 6.41 -21.01 0.54
C VAL A 77 5.00 -21.54 0.80
N GLN A 78 3.99 -20.68 0.80
CA GLN A 78 2.60 -21.10 1.05
C GLN A 78 2.08 -22.07 -0.03
N VAL A 79 2.45 -21.83 -1.29
CA VAL A 79 2.12 -22.73 -2.40
C VAL A 79 2.79 -24.09 -2.20
N ALA A 80 4.09 -24.13 -1.89
CA ALA A 80 4.82 -25.38 -1.66
C ALA A 80 4.22 -26.17 -0.49
N VAL A 81 3.97 -25.52 0.66
CA VAL A 81 3.36 -26.15 1.83
C VAL A 81 1.99 -26.75 1.50
N SER A 82 1.17 -26.05 0.70
CA SER A 82 -0.15 -26.52 0.31
C SER A 82 -0.08 -27.74 -0.62
N GLN A 83 0.89 -27.76 -1.54
CA GLN A 83 1.12 -28.89 -2.44
C GLN A 83 1.61 -30.12 -1.66
N ASP A 84 2.57 -29.94 -0.76
CA ASP A 84 3.10 -31.01 0.09
C ASP A 84 2.01 -31.59 1.00
N PHE A 85 1.18 -30.74 1.60
CA PHE A 85 0.04 -31.20 2.41
C PHE A 85 -0.94 -32.02 1.58
N SER A 86 -1.30 -31.56 0.38
CA SER A 86 -2.18 -32.30 -0.53
C SER A 86 -1.60 -33.66 -0.91
N GLN A 87 -0.29 -33.72 -1.21
CA GLN A 87 0.39 -34.96 -1.51
C GLN A 87 0.38 -35.92 -0.31
N ASN A 88 0.65 -35.42 0.90
CA ASN A 88 0.62 -36.21 2.12
C ASN A 88 -0.77 -36.78 2.40
N VAL A 89 -1.83 -36.00 2.20
CA VAL A 89 -3.22 -36.48 2.35
C VAL A 89 -3.53 -37.60 1.36
N GLN A 90 -3.09 -37.48 0.10
CA GLN A 90 -3.29 -38.53 -0.89
C GLN A 90 -2.51 -39.80 -0.56
N THR A 91 -1.25 -39.67 -0.13
CA THR A 91 -0.43 -40.80 0.33
C THR A 91 -1.09 -41.51 1.51
N ALA A 92 -1.51 -40.77 2.53
CA ALA A 92 -2.18 -41.32 3.71
C ALA A 92 -3.49 -42.03 3.35
N LYS A 93 -4.31 -41.47 2.46
CA LYS A 93 -5.53 -42.13 1.96
C LYS A 93 -5.22 -43.46 1.26
N ASN A 94 -4.18 -43.49 0.43
CA ASN A 94 -3.78 -44.71 -0.26
C ASN A 94 -3.26 -45.79 0.70
N GLU A 95 -2.48 -45.40 1.71
CA GLU A 95 -2.00 -46.32 2.74
C GLU A 95 -3.14 -46.87 3.60
N LEU A 96 -4.09 -46.00 3.98
CA LEU A 96 -5.29 -46.40 4.72
C LEU A 96 -6.14 -47.39 3.92
N ASN A 97 -6.40 -47.11 2.63
CA ASN A 97 -7.15 -48.02 1.77
C ASN A 97 -6.45 -49.38 1.64
N LYS A 98 -5.11 -49.40 1.46
CA LYS A 98 -4.35 -50.66 1.44
C LYS A 98 -4.44 -51.43 2.77
N ALA A 99 -4.49 -50.72 3.89
CA ALA A 99 -4.66 -51.35 5.20
C ALA A 99 -6.07 -51.95 5.35
N ILE A 100 -7.10 -51.21 4.91
CA ILE A 100 -8.49 -51.69 4.86
C ILE A 100 -8.60 -52.95 4.00
N ASP A 101 -8.11 -52.92 2.76
CA ASP A 101 -8.14 -54.09 1.84
C ASP A 101 -7.47 -55.33 2.48
N LYS A 102 -6.35 -55.12 3.18
CA LYS A 102 -5.65 -56.20 3.90
C LYS A 102 -6.46 -56.75 5.07
N LEU A 103 -7.12 -55.87 5.83
CA LEU A 103 -7.98 -56.28 6.95
C LEU A 103 -9.19 -57.06 6.43
N GLU A 104 -9.85 -56.59 5.37
CA GLU A 104 -10.96 -57.29 4.72
C GLU A 104 -10.55 -58.68 4.23
N ALA A 105 -9.40 -58.78 3.55
CA ALA A 105 -8.88 -60.06 3.09
C ALA A 105 -8.56 -61.02 4.25
N GLN A 106 -8.06 -60.53 5.38
CA GLN A 106 -7.81 -61.36 6.57
C GLN A 106 -9.10 -61.77 7.27
N TYR A 107 -10.09 -60.88 7.34
CA TYR A 107 -11.43 -61.18 7.86
C TYR A 107 -12.10 -62.29 7.04
N HIS A 108 -12.08 -62.19 5.70
CA HIS A 108 -12.63 -63.23 4.83
C HIS A 108 -11.91 -64.58 4.93
N LYS A 109 -10.64 -64.58 5.34
CA LYS A 109 -9.86 -65.80 5.62
C LYS A 109 -10.09 -66.34 7.04
N GLY A 110 -10.92 -65.69 7.85
CA GLY A 110 -11.16 -66.05 9.26
C GLY A 110 -9.94 -65.82 10.17
N GLN A 111 -8.96 -65.01 9.72
CA GLN A 111 -7.73 -64.73 10.46
C GLN A 111 -7.89 -63.57 11.44
N VAL A 112 -8.93 -62.76 11.29
CA VAL A 112 -9.29 -61.63 12.15
C VAL A 112 -10.80 -61.69 12.39
N SER A 113 -11.23 -61.60 13.65
CA SER A 113 -12.64 -61.46 14.04
C SER A 113 -12.93 -60.00 14.36
N LEU A 114 -14.10 -59.51 13.98
CA LEU A 114 -14.61 -58.25 14.52
C LEU A 114 -15.11 -58.58 15.93
N ASP A 115 -14.37 -58.16 16.95
CA ASP A 115 -14.92 -58.14 18.30
C ASP A 115 -16.09 -57.15 18.31
N GLU A 116 -17.32 -57.66 18.28
CA GLU A 116 -18.48 -56.82 18.59
C GLU A 116 -18.26 -56.28 20.01
N PRO A 117 -18.30 -54.96 20.23
CA PRO A 117 -18.21 -54.43 21.58
C PRO A 117 -19.37 -55.02 22.38
N SER A 118 -19.05 -55.86 23.36
CA SER A 118 -20.03 -56.45 24.25
C SER A 118 -20.77 -55.31 24.95
N LEU A 119 -21.96 -54.98 24.46
CA LEU A 119 -22.92 -54.15 25.16
C LEU A 119 -23.37 -54.97 26.39
N SER A 120 -22.68 -54.75 27.51
CA SER A 120 -23.18 -55.17 28.82
C SER A 120 -24.47 -54.42 29.08
N HIS A 121 -25.59 -55.15 29.05
CA HIS A 121 -26.87 -54.68 29.57
C HIS A 121 -26.84 -54.58 31.10
#